data_AF-A0A0N9XKS0-F1
#
_entry.id   AF-A0A0N9XKS0-F1
#
_cell.length_a   1.000
_cell.length_b   1.000
_cell.length_c   1.000
_cell.angle_alpha   90.00
_cell.angle_beta   90.00
_cell.angle_gamma   90.00
#
_symmetry.space_group_name_H-M   'P 1'
#
loop_
_entity.id
_entity.type
_entity.pdbx_description
1 polymer ?
#
loop_
_entity_poly.entity_id
_entity_poly.type
_entity_poly.pdbx_seq_one_letter_code
_entity_poly.pdbx_strand_id
1 'polypeptide(L)'
;MLAARSGTVSVLRAHRRQQASFLRYADVRETACGALPGACWMTIADTHLDDTFALEAITTTARRLRLRDLLVARPGWLTVVTPAASMDRPLSGATRWESARPPIREHLLLVTAHGPSADDIADALARGRQAEVSAVVVRTGCLPPDVETTAGVPILALAHHVSWDDLMGLMGALTGALRLGAAGVTTTAGGLFDLADSAALALDGTVVVVDSESRVLAYACTPTVDSETAHTILTRNALPAVQSRRVPAWRRRGATWVDAPGTEQRRLIAPIIVGDRLAGHVILTPGVETPDFAPRMLDDVAAVAAAWFIDERIPADDEDALRTELLRGLLTESSALEVITDRLGRPPTGQWRLLCLAAHRESAGGGLHPTMGPAAVERVLARSMRMLNPHSATTMIGDVACALIPHTPGSGSRKFAEVFRQRAAATLGATLVACLAPPLSTADEIRNEYQSLRQAVNLLATRANATTEDLSELRPHVLIAQLASIAAAHPALLSGSLDLLRRDESNRGAEYLDTLLSWFDAGCDASRAAAALRLHRNTFRYRLDRIEKLCAVQLSDPVQRFTLEMQVRILALNGGW
;
A
#
# COMPACT_ATOMS: atom_id res chain seq x y z
N MET A 1 -4.51 11.13 -60.44
CA MET A 1 -3.34 11.73 -59.78
C MET A 1 -3.73 12.02 -58.34
N LEU A 2 -3.53 11.07 -57.42
CA LEU A 2 -2.33 10.91 -56.55
C LEU A 2 -2.22 12.07 -55.53
N ALA A 3 -2.02 11.90 -54.22
CA ALA A 3 -2.04 10.76 -53.30
C ALA A 3 -1.83 11.29 -51.87
N ALA A 4 -2.08 10.42 -50.88
CA ALA A 4 -1.52 10.37 -49.54
C ALA A 4 -2.12 11.30 -48.45
N ARG A 5 -2.92 10.70 -47.55
CA ARG A 5 -2.61 10.50 -46.12
C ARG A 5 -3.81 9.90 -45.38
N SER A 6 -3.78 8.60 -45.13
CA SER A 6 -4.69 7.92 -44.18
C SER A 6 -3.97 6.72 -43.57
N GLY A 7 -3.57 6.84 -42.31
CA GLY A 7 -2.81 5.80 -41.62
C GLY A 7 -2.58 6.09 -40.15
N THR A 8 -3.66 6.29 -39.35
CA THR A 8 -3.57 6.26 -37.86
C THR A 8 -4.95 6.13 -37.18
N VAL A 9 -5.76 5.13 -37.52
CA VAL A 9 -7.04 4.85 -36.79
C VAL A 9 -7.24 3.37 -36.41
N SER A 10 -6.28 2.47 -36.66
CA SER A 10 -6.48 1.02 -36.43
C SER A 10 -6.15 0.52 -35.00
N VAL A 11 -5.33 1.22 -34.21
CA VAL A 11 -4.79 0.66 -32.94
C VAL A 11 -5.67 0.90 -31.70
N LEU A 12 -6.62 1.84 -31.76
CA LEU A 12 -7.48 2.20 -30.61
C LEU A 12 -8.76 1.35 -30.47
N ARG A 13 -9.07 0.44 -31.41
CA ARG A 13 -10.23 -0.46 -31.32
C ARG A 13 -9.91 -1.88 -30.84
N ALA A 14 -8.65 -2.31 -30.86
CA ALA A 14 -8.24 -3.62 -30.33
C ALA A 14 -8.17 -3.64 -28.79
N HIS A 15 -7.75 -2.53 -28.16
CA HIS A 15 -7.59 -2.48 -26.69
C HIS A 15 -8.92 -2.39 -25.91
N ARG A 16 -10.02 -1.95 -26.53
CA ARG A 16 -11.36 -1.87 -25.90
C ARG A 16 -12.16 -3.18 -25.93
N ARG A 17 -11.73 -4.20 -26.67
CA ARG A 17 -12.40 -5.53 -26.66
C ARG A 17 -11.78 -6.52 -25.67
N GLN A 18 -10.54 -6.32 -25.22
CA GLN A 18 -9.91 -7.16 -24.18
C GLN A 18 -10.31 -6.79 -22.74
N GLN A 19 -10.76 -5.55 -22.49
CA GLN A 19 -11.27 -5.12 -21.18
C GLN A 19 -12.75 -5.47 -20.93
N ALA A 20 -13.49 -5.96 -21.94
CA ALA A 20 -14.91 -6.29 -21.82
C ALA A 20 -15.20 -7.76 -21.43
N SER A 21 -14.18 -8.61 -21.31
CA SER A 21 -14.33 -10.04 -20.97
C SER A 21 -14.07 -10.38 -19.51
N PHE A 22 -13.72 -9.41 -18.66
CA PHE A 22 -13.44 -9.62 -17.22
C PHE A 22 -14.62 -9.26 -16.27
N LEU A 23 -15.80 -8.93 -16.82
CA LEU A 23 -16.98 -8.50 -16.04
C LEU A 23 -18.16 -9.49 -16.06
N ARG A 24 -17.92 -10.78 -16.27
CA ARG A 24 -18.94 -11.82 -16.09
C ARG A 24 -18.36 -13.08 -15.46
N TYR A 25 -18.02 -13.03 -14.16
CA TYR A 25 -17.89 -14.22 -13.31
C TYR A 25 -18.04 -13.77 -11.85
N ALA A 26 -19.26 -13.39 -11.46
CA ALA A 26 -19.66 -13.22 -10.07
C ALA A 26 -21.19 -13.21 -9.98
N ASP A 27 -21.80 -14.36 -10.27
CA ASP A 27 -23.09 -14.69 -9.67
C ASP A 27 -23.27 -16.20 -9.72
N VAL A 28 -23.52 -16.81 -8.56
CA VAL A 28 -24.37 -17.96 -8.26
C VAL A 28 -23.91 -18.62 -6.95
N ARG A 29 -24.84 -18.58 -5.99
CA ARG A 29 -24.83 -19.16 -4.65
C ARG A 29 -24.83 -20.69 -4.63
N GLU A 30 -24.34 -21.19 -3.50
CA GLU A 30 -24.63 -22.46 -2.80
C GLU A 30 -25.74 -23.37 -3.37
N THR A 31 -25.40 -24.64 -3.60
CA THR A 31 -26.17 -25.80 -3.09
C THR A 31 -25.34 -27.09 -3.18
N ALA A 32 -25.66 -28.02 -2.29
CA ALA A 32 -24.87 -29.18 -1.91
C ALA A 32 -24.98 -30.41 -2.85
N CYS A 33 -24.04 -31.34 -2.62
CA CYS A 33 -24.13 -32.80 -2.80
C CYS A 33 -23.95 -33.42 -4.21
N GLY A 34 -22.94 -34.29 -4.33
CA GLY A 34 -23.06 -35.58 -5.04
C GLY A 34 -22.34 -35.77 -6.38
N ALA A 35 -21.34 -36.65 -6.36
CA ALA A 35 -20.92 -37.60 -7.41
C ALA A 35 -20.34 -37.10 -8.77
N LEU A 36 -19.11 -37.54 -9.05
CA LEU A 36 -18.58 -37.83 -10.41
C LEU A 36 -19.45 -38.90 -11.10
N PRO A 37 -19.49 -39.08 -12.46
CA PRO A 37 -18.40 -38.90 -13.42
C PRO A 37 -18.80 -38.39 -14.84
N GLY A 38 -17.82 -38.24 -15.75
CA GLY A 38 -18.07 -38.42 -17.20
C GLY A 38 -17.46 -37.35 -18.12
N ALA A 39 -16.46 -37.75 -18.90
CA ALA A 39 -15.90 -36.99 -20.00
C ALA A 39 -16.94 -36.68 -21.09
N CYS A 40 -16.89 -35.47 -21.66
CA CYS A 40 -17.37 -35.24 -23.02
C CYS A 40 -16.53 -34.13 -23.67
N TRP A 41 -15.79 -34.56 -24.68
CA TRP A 41 -15.02 -33.72 -25.59
C TRP A 41 -15.98 -32.88 -26.43
N MET A 42 -15.66 -31.60 -26.65
CA MET A 42 -16.30 -30.81 -27.70
C MET A 42 -15.25 -29.97 -28.42
N THR A 43 -14.80 -30.54 -29.53
CA THR A 43 -14.02 -29.96 -30.61
C THR A 43 -14.72 -28.70 -31.14
N ILE A 44 -13.99 -27.57 -31.24
CA ILE A 44 -14.39 -26.46 -32.10
C ILE A 44 -13.35 -26.36 -33.22
N ALA A 45 -13.89 -26.36 -34.42
CA ALA A 45 -13.24 -26.50 -35.70
C ALA A 45 -12.40 -25.27 -36.10
N ASP A 46 -11.32 -25.60 -36.81
CA ASP A 46 -10.74 -24.93 -37.96
C ASP A 46 -11.24 -23.51 -38.29
N THR A 47 -10.33 -22.56 -38.16
CA THR A 47 -10.25 -21.43 -39.09
C THR A 47 -8.84 -21.38 -39.66
N HIS A 48 -8.72 -21.88 -40.89
CA HIS A 48 -7.60 -21.60 -41.79
C HIS A 48 -7.45 -20.09 -41.97
N LEU A 49 -6.29 -19.57 -41.61
CA LEU A 49 -5.76 -18.31 -42.14
C LEU A 49 -4.32 -18.62 -42.56
N ASP A 50 -4.19 -18.97 -43.84
CA ASP A 50 -2.94 -18.87 -44.58
C ASP A 50 -2.50 -17.40 -44.54
N ASP A 51 -1.49 -17.10 -43.74
CA ASP A 51 -0.59 -15.99 -44.01
C ASP A 51 0.83 -16.43 -43.68
N THR A 52 1.57 -16.61 -44.76
CA THR A 52 2.97 -16.98 -44.84
C THR A 52 3.81 -15.81 -44.31
N PHE A 53 3.89 -15.64 -42.99
CA PHE A 53 4.95 -14.84 -42.38
C PHE A 53 6.14 -15.75 -42.13
N ALA A 54 7.16 -15.57 -42.96
CA ALA A 54 8.44 -16.22 -42.87
C ALA A 54 8.93 -16.27 -41.41
N LEU A 55 9.14 -17.50 -40.92
CA LEU A 55 10.09 -17.79 -39.85
C LEU A 55 11.48 -17.37 -40.33
N GLU A 56 11.77 -16.07 -40.30
CA GLU A 56 13.14 -15.61 -40.23
C GLU A 56 13.69 -16.09 -38.89
N ALA A 57 14.56 -17.10 -38.98
CA ALA A 57 15.41 -17.53 -37.91
C ALA A 57 16.03 -16.29 -37.23
N ILE A 58 15.54 -15.97 -36.03
CA ILE A 58 16.21 -15.06 -35.11
C ILE A 58 17.53 -15.76 -34.76
N THR A 59 18.55 -15.47 -35.56
CA THR A 59 19.93 -15.65 -35.18
C THR A 59 20.15 -14.73 -33.98
N THR A 60 20.00 -15.28 -32.78
CA THR A 60 20.30 -14.60 -31.51
C THR A 60 21.78 -14.21 -31.50
N THR A 61 22.08 -13.05 -32.07
CA THR A 61 23.31 -12.33 -31.77
C THR A 61 23.23 -12.02 -30.29
N ALA A 62 24.04 -12.71 -29.48
CA ALA A 62 24.06 -12.54 -28.04
C ALA A 62 24.16 -11.05 -27.69
N ARG A 63 23.04 -10.47 -27.23
CA ARG A 63 22.98 -9.07 -26.82
C ARG A 63 24.04 -8.88 -25.74
N ARG A 64 25.00 -7.99 -25.97
CA ARG A 64 26.01 -7.59 -24.96
C ARG A 64 25.58 -6.29 -24.31
N LEU A 65 25.73 -6.21 -22.98
CA LEU A 65 25.49 -4.97 -22.25
C LEU A 65 26.54 -3.95 -22.69
N ARG A 66 26.10 -2.72 -22.94
CA ARG A 66 26.94 -1.60 -23.32
C ARG A 66 26.96 -0.57 -22.22
N LEU A 67 28.03 0.24 -22.17
CA LEU A 67 28.14 1.33 -21.21
C LEU A 67 26.95 2.31 -21.26
N ARG A 68 26.39 2.55 -22.46
CA ARG A 68 25.17 3.35 -22.64
C ARG A 68 23.95 2.77 -21.93
N ASP A 69 23.84 1.46 -21.81
CA ASP A 69 22.68 0.81 -21.19
C ASP A 69 22.66 1.11 -19.68
N LEU A 70 23.84 1.18 -19.05
CA LEU A 70 24.00 1.62 -17.66
C LEU A 70 23.61 3.10 -17.48
N LEU A 71 24.05 3.98 -18.38
CA LEU A 71 23.74 5.40 -18.32
C LEU A 71 22.24 5.68 -18.47
N VAL A 72 21.55 4.90 -19.30
CA VAL A 72 20.10 5.00 -19.52
C VAL A 72 19.31 4.34 -18.39
N ALA A 73 19.84 3.27 -17.78
CA ALA A 73 19.15 2.54 -16.72
C ALA A 73 18.83 3.41 -15.50
N ARG A 74 19.72 4.35 -15.13
CA ARG A 74 19.52 5.31 -14.02
C ARG A 74 20.04 6.71 -14.38
N PRO A 75 19.19 7.55 -15.01
CA PRO A 75 19.56 8.92 -15.30
C PRO A 75 19.92 9.67 -14.01
N GLY A 76 21.01 10.45 -14.04
CA GLY A 76 21.45 11.28 -12.91
C GLY A 76 22.39 10.60 -11.90
N TRP A 77 22.61 9.28 -12.00
CA TRP A 77 23.61 8.60 -11.15
C TRP A 77 25.03 8.83 -11.64
N LEU A 78 25.24 8.74 -12.95
CA LEU A 78 26.54 8.87 -13.59
C LEU A 78 26.50 10.05 -14.56
N THR A 79 27.49 10.93 -14.45
CA THR A 79 27.72 12.01 -15.40
C THR A 79 28.99 11.69 -16.20
N VAL A 80 28.94 11.85 -17.51
CA VAL A 80 30.14 11.69 -18.34
C VAL A 80 31.00 12.94 -18.15
N VAL A 81 32.18 12.76 -17.54
CA VAL A 81 33.12 13.87 -17.29
C VAL A 81 34.02 14.06 -18.51
N THR A 82 34.56 12.94 -18.99
CA THR A 82 35.43 12.93 -20.16
C THR A 82 34.89 11.93 -21.16
N PRO A 83 34.33 12.39 -22.29
CA PRO A 83 33.92 11.50 -23.35
C PRO A 83 35.17 10.88 -24.00
N ALA A 84 35.18 9.55 -24.13
CA ALA A 84 36.12 8.89 -25.04
C ALA A 84 35.59 9.00 -26.49
N ALA A 85 36.45 8.74 -27.48
CA ALA A 85 36.07 8.71 -28.90
C ALA A 85 34.90 7.73 -29.21
N SER A 86 34.65 6.74 -28.34
CA SER A 86 33.45 5.90 -28.37
C SER A 86 32.95 5.62 -26.95
N MET A 87 31.69 6.00 -26.69
CA MET A 87 30.94 5.64 -25.48
C MET A 87 30.22 4.29 -25.63
N ASP A 88 30.24 3.67 -26.81
CA ASP A 88 29.58 2.38 -27.08
C ASP A 88 30.49 1.18 -26.77
N ARG A 89 30.99 1.13 -25.53
CA ARG A 89 31.91 0.09 -25.07
C ARG A 89 31.15 -1.09 -24.46
N PRO A 90 31.60 -2.34 -24.68
CA PRO A 90 31.04 -3.50 -23.99
C PRO A 90 31.25 -3.38 -22.48
N LEU A 91 30.31 -3.92 -21.72
CA LEU A 91 30.26 -3.84 -20.26
C LEU A 91 29.83 -5.20 -19.70
N SER A 92 30.60 -5.77 -18.79
CA SER A 92 30.35 -7.10 -18.21
C SER A 92 30.32 -7.11 -16.68
N GLY A 93 30.82 -6.06 -16.03
CA GLY A 93 30.83 -5.94 -14.58
C GLY A 93 31.44 -4.66 -14.05
N ALA A 94 31.73 -4.64 -12.75
CA ALA A 94 32.39 -3.54 -12.08
C ALA A 94 33.35 -4.07 -10.99
N THR A 95 34.44 -3.35 -10.77
CA THR A 95 35.51 -3.72 -9.85
C THR A 95 36.04 -2.49 -9.14
N ARG A 96 36.28 -2.60 -7.82
CA ARG A 96 36.95 -1.54 -7.07
C ARG A 96 38.42 -1.46 -7.48
N TRP A 97 38.91 -0.23 -7.63
CA TRP A 97 40.30 0.05 -7.92
C TRP A 97 41.16 -0.24 -6.70
N GLU A 98 42.14 -1.13 -6.87
CA GLU A 98 43.17 -1.45 -5.90
C GLU A 98 44.49 -1.56 -6.68
N SER A 99 45.51 -0.78 -6.31
CA SER A 99 46.81 -0.77 -7.01
C SER A 99 47.47 -2.16 -7.04
N ALA A 100 47.19 -3.01 -6.05
CA ALA A 100 47.71 -4.37 -5.98
C ALA A 100 47.01 -5.37 -6.93
N ARG A 101 45.86 -5.05 -7.52
CA ARG A 101 45.07 -5.98 -8.35
C ARG A 101 44.96 -5.49 -9.80
N PRO A 102 45.12 -6.38 -10.80
CA PRO A 102 44.95 -5.99 -12.19
C PRO A 102 43.47 -5.67 -12.49
N PRO A 103 43.17 -4.62 -13.28
CA PRO A 103 41.81 -4.36 -13.75
C PRO A 103 41.28 -5.50 -14.63
N ILE A 104 39.94 -5.65 -14.65
CA ILE A 104 39.26 -6.67 -15.45
C ILE A 104 38.74 -6.03 -16.75
N ARG A 105 38.95 -6.72 -17.87
CA ARG A 105 38.44 -6.31 -19.18
C ARG A 105 36.92 -6.15 -19.18
N GLU A 106 36.40 -5.13 -19.87
CA GLU A 106 34.97 -4.83 -19.95
C GLU A 106 34.30 -4.49 -18.58
N HIS A 107 35.07 -4.20 -17.54
CA HIS A 107 34.51 -3.74 -16.25
C HIS A 107 34.52 -2.21 -16.11
N LEU A 108 33.67 -1.69 -15.23
CA LEU A 108 33.89 -0.39 -14.60
C LEU A 108 35.00 -0.50 -13.55
N LEU A 109 35.90 0.47 -13.55
CA LEU A 109 36.93 0.59 -12.52
C LEU A 109 36.54 1.68 -11.53
N LEU A 110 36.15 1.29 -10.31
CA LEU A 110 35.60 2.20 -9.30
C LEU A 110 36.71 2.73 -8.41
N VAL A 111 37.09 4.00 -8.57
CA VAL A 111 38.06 4.68 -7.71
C VAL A 111 37.32 5.19 -6.47
N THR A 112 37.29 4.38 -5.43
CA THR A 112 36.46 4.61 -4.23
C THR A 112 37.08 5.54 -3.19
N ALA A 113 38.35 5.93 -3.35
CA ALA A 113 39.05 6.83 -2.45
C ALA A 113 38.38 8.22 -2.39
N HIS A 114 38.29 8.80 -1.18
CA HIS A 114 37.79 10.16 -0.98
C HIS A 114 38.94 11.15 -1.21
N GLY A 115 39.02 11.72 -2.41
CA GLY A 115 40.13 12.59 -2.82
C GLY A 115 41.35 11.81 -3.32
N PRO A 116 41.21 10.99 -4.39
CA PRO A 116 42.35 10.31 -5.01
C PRO A 116 43.38 11.32 -5.52
N SER A 117 44.67 10.98 -5.40
CA SER A 117 45.73 11.80 -5.96
C SER A 117 45.68 11.79 -7.49
N ALA A 118 46.31 12.78 -8.14
CA ALA A 118 46.45 12.78 -9.59
C ALA A 118 47.17 11.52 -10.09
N ASP A 119 48.17 11.04 -9.34
CA ASP A 119 48.91 9.82 -9.64
C ASP A 119 48.03 8.56 -9.54
N ASP A 120 47.15 8.48 -8.54
CA ASP A 120 46.22 7.34 -8.39
C ASP A 120 45.26 7.23 -9.58
N ILE A 121 44.73 8.36 -10.04
CA ILE A 121 43.83 8.40 -11.20
C ILE A 121 44.60 8.15 -12.49
N ALA A 122 45.81 8.68 -12.62
CA ALA A 122 46.67 8.43 -13.76
C ALA A 122 47.02 6.94 -13.89
N ASP A 123 47.35 6.27 -12.78
CA ASP A 123 47.60 4.83 -12.75
C ASP A 123 46.33 4.02 -13.07
N ALA A 124 45.18 4.39 -12.51
CA ALA A 124 43.89 3.75 -12.82
C ALA A 124 43.54 3.86 -14.32
N LEU A 125 43.79 5.03 -14.93
CA LEU A 125 43.55 5.26 -16.36
C LEU A 125 44.56 4.50 -17.24
N ALA A 126 45.84 4.48 -16.87
CA ALA A 126 46.89 3.79 -17.61
C ALA A 126 46.65 2.27 -17.61
N ARG A 127 46.42 1.68 -16.44
CA ARG A 127 46.17 0.24 -16.29
C ARG A 127 44.79 -0.15 -16.81
N GLY A 128 43.79 0.72 -16.62
CA GLY A 128 42.47 0.54 -17.21
C GLY A 128 42.51 0.49 -18.75
N ARG A 129 43.34 1.34 -19.38
CA ARG A 129 43.52 1.33 -20.84
C ARG A 129 44.16 0.03 -21.31
N GLN A 130 45.22 -0.41 -20.64
CA GLN A 130 45.91 -1.66 -20.99
C GLN A 130 45.00 -2.89 -20.84
N ALA A 131 44.12 -2.89 -19.85
CA ALA A 131 43.16 -3.96 -19.60
C ALA A 131 41.86 -3.85 -20.41
N GLU A 132 41.69 -2.80 -21.22
CA GLU A 132 40.47 -2.52 -21.98
C GLU A 132 39.20 -2.44 -21.10
N VAL A 133 39.28 -1.69 -20.00
CA VAL A 133 38.10 -1.42 -19.15
C VAL A 133 37.05 -0.60 -19.91
N SER A 134 35.80 -0.66 -19.44
CA SER A 134 34.68 0.06 -20.07
C SER A 134 34.71 1.55 -19.70
N ALA A 135 34.97 1.87 -18.43
CA ALA A 135 35.12 3.23 -17.93
C ALA A 135 35.83 3.24 -16.58
N VAL A 136 36.43 4.38 -16.22
CA VAL A 136 36.85 4.69 -14.85
C VAL A 136 35.78 5.55 -14.19
N VAL A 137 35.37 5.18 -12.98
CA VAL A 137 34.35 5.89 -12.21
C VAL A 137 34.97 6.53 -10.99
N VAL A 138 34.79 7.83 -10.85
CA VAL A 138 35.20 8.63 -9.69
C VAL A 138 33.95 9.24 -9.03
N ARG A 139 34.03 9.67 -7.78
CA ARG A 139 32.95 10.44 -7.15
C ARG A 139 32.91 11.86 -7.72
N THR A 140 31.73 12.44 -7.91
CA THR A 140 31.58 13.83 -8.35
C THR A 140 32.42 14.77 -7.48
N GLY A 141 33.11 15.73 -8.09
CA GLY A 141 33.99 16.66 -7.38
C GLY A 141 35.31 16.08 -6.87
N CYS A 142 35.57 14.78 -7.04
CA CYS A 142 36.82 14.13 -6.62
C CYS A 142 37.84 13.94 -7.76
N LEU A 143 37.58 14.49 -8.95
CA LEU A 143 38.55 14.49 -10.05
C LEU A 143 39.49 15.70 -9.90
N PRO A 144 40.82 15.51 -9.77
CA PRO A 144 41.78 16.60 -9.74
C PRO A 144 41.78 17.39 -11.05
N PRO A 145 41.99 18.71 -11.01
CA PRO A 145 41.94 19.58 -12.19
C PRO A 145 43.08 19.30 -13.20
N ASP A 146 44.19 18.73 -12.74
CA ASP A 146 45.41 18.53 -13.53
C ASP A 146 45.44 17.18 -14.28
N VAL A 147 44.35 16.40 -14.25
CA VAL A 147 44.28 15.11 -14.94
C VAL A 147 44.09 15.35 -16.45
N GLU A 148 45.10 15.03 -17.24
CA GLU A 148 45.00 15.08 -18.71
C GLU A 148 43.91 14.14 -19.24
N THR A 149 42.88 14.74 -19.82
CA THR A 149 41.67 14.06 -20.33
C THR A 149 41.85 13.41 -21.70
N THR A 150 43.07 13.30 -22.21
CA THR A 150 43.41 12.64 -23.48
C THR A 150 43.38 11.11 -23.40
N ALA A 151 42.92 10.55 -22.28
CA ALA A 151 42.87 9.12 -22.03
C ALA A 151 41.76 8.43 -22.86
N GLY A 152 42.13 7.42 -23.65
CA GLY A 152 41.21 6.60 -24.47
C GLY A 152 40.20 5.74 -23.68
N VAL A 153 40.04 5.98 -22.38
CA VAL A 153 39.05 5.34 -21.50
C VAL A 153 38.15 6.44 -20.93
N PRO A 154 36.82 6.33 -21.03
CA PRO A 154 35.91 7.35 -20.55
C PRO A 154 35.93 7.45 -19.02
N ILE A 155 35.80 8.67 -18.51
CA ILE A 155 35.69 8.96 -17.08
C ILE A 155 34.24 9.34 -16.75
N LEU A 156 33.66 8.64 -15.78
CA LEU A 156 32.32 8.91 -15.26
C LEU A 156 32.41 9.42 -13.83
N ALA A 157 31.58 10.41 -13.50
CA ALA A 157 31.38 10.90 -12.14
C ALA A 157 30.11 10.30 -11.54
N LEU A 158 30.24 9.60 -10.42
CA LEU A 158 29.16 9.09 -9.60
C LEU A 158 28.64 10.20 -8.67
N ALA A 159 27.35 10.49 -8.77
CA ALA A 159 26.68 11.51 -7.96
C ALA A 159 26.80 11.20 -6.45
N HIS A 160 26.95 12.25 -5.62
CA HIS A 160 27.20 12.11 -4.18
C HIS A 160 26.13 11.34 -3.41
N HIS A 161 24.88 11.37 -3.87
CA HIS A 161 23.75 10.69 -3.23
C HIS A 161 23.67 9.18 -3.55
N VAL A 162 24.51 8.70 -4.47
CA VAL A 162 24.58 7.29 -4.89
C VAL A 162 25.75 6.61 -4.17
N SER A 163 25.50 5.48 -3.53
CA SER A 163 26.58 4.70 -2.93
C SER A 163 27.26 3.83 -3.99
N TRP A 164 28.54 3.49 -3.75
CA TRP A 164 29.26 2.56 -4.63
C TRP A 164 28.59 1.19 -4.70
N ASP A 165 27.92 0.80 -3.64
CA ASP A 165 27.25 -0.48 -3.50
C ASP A 165 25.94 -0.54 -4.30
N ASP A 166 25.22 0.59 -4.47
CA ASP A 166 24.07 0.67 -5.37
C ASP A 166 24.48 0.56 -6.82
N LEU A 167 25.59 1.21 -7.19
CA LEU A 167 26.12 1.10 -8.54
C LEU A 167 26.48 -0.35 -8.84
N MET A 168 27.11 -1.05 -7.89
CA MET A 168 27.40 -2.48 -7.99
C MET A 168 26.12 -3.33 -8.07
N GLY A 169 25.08 -2.99 -7.29
CA GLY A 169 23.78 -3.66 -7.33
C GLY A 169 23.08 -3.48 -8.68
N LEU A 170 23.06 -2.27 -9.22
CA LEU A 170 22.51 -1.96 -10.53
C LEU A 170 23.26 -2.73 -11.64
N MET A 171 24.58 -2.80 -11.55
CA MET A 171 25.41 -3.60 -12.45
C MET A 171 25.03 -5.08 -12.39
N GLY A 172 24.87 -5.65 -11.19
CA GLY A 172 24.41 -7.01 -11.00
C GLY A 172 23.04 -7.26 -11.64
N ALA A 173 22.10 -6.34 -11.44
CA ALA A 173 20.76 -6.44 -12.01
C ALA A 173 20.76 -6.36 -13.54
N LEU A 174 21.54 -5.46 -14.14
CA LEU A 174 21.66 -5.36 -15.60
C LEU A 174 22.28 -6.63 -16.20
N THR A 175 23.34 -7.16 -15.61
CA THR A 175 23.98 -8.40 -16.08
C THR A 175 23.04 -9.60 -15.92
N GLY A 176 22.30 -9.68 -14.81
CA GLY A 176 21.27 -10.71 -14.61
C GLY A 176 20.14 -10.61 -15.63
N ALA A 177 19.63 -9.39 -15.89
CA ALA A 177 18.56 -9.15 -16.85
C ALA A 177 18.97 -9.58 -18.27
N LEU A 178 20.23 -9.33 -18.67
CA LEU A 178 20.74 -9.82 -19.95
C LEU A 178 20.77 -11.34 -20.06
N ARG A 179 21.16 -12.04 -18.98
CA ARG A 179 21.17 -13.51 -18.96
C ARG A 179 19.78 -14.11 -19.05
N LEU A 180 18.80 -13.42 -18.47
CA LEU A 180 17.37 -13.77 -18.54
C LEU A 180 16.69 -13.31 -19.85
N GLY A 181 17.39 -12.56 -20.72
CA GLY A 181 16.81 -11.99 -21.94
C GLY A 181 15.80 -10.86 -21.69
N ALA A 182 15.76 -10.30 -20.48
CA ALA A 182 14.85 -9.23 -20.11
C ALA A 182 15.24 -7.88 -20.75
N ALA A 183 14.23 -7.04 -21.04
CA ALA A 183 14.44 -5.79 -21.78
C ALA A 183 15.02 -4.64 -20.95
N GLY A 184 15.10 -4.75 -19.61
CA GLY A 184 15.54 -3.66 -18.73
C GLY A 184 15.59 -4.03 -17.24
N VAL A 185 15.71 -3.01 -16.39
CA VAL A 185 15.83 -3.12 -14.93
C VAL A 185 14.46 -3.19 -14.27
N THR A 186 14.28 -4.10 -13.29
CA THR A 186 13.06 -4.21 -12.50
C THR A 186 13.02 -3.15 -11.40
N THR A 187 12.24 -2.09 -11.62
CA THR A 187 12.15 -0.93 -10.69
C THR A 187 10.75 -0.73 -10.10
N THR A 188 9.75 -1.47 -10.57
CA THR A 188 8.36 -1.33 -10.14
C THR A 188 7.86 -2.61 -9.47
N ALA A 189 6.82 -2.50 -8.64
CA ALA A 189 6.16 -3.67 -8.07
C ALA A 189 5.60 -4.60 -9.17
N GLY A 190 5.03 -4.05 -10.24
CA GLY A 190 4.57 -4.83 -11.40
C GLY A 190 5.71 -5.60 -12.07
N GLY A 191 6.89 -4.98 -12.21
CA GLY A 191 8.06 -5.66 -12.75
C GLY A 191 8.59 -6.81 -11.89
N LEU A 192 8.36 -6.80 -10.56
CA LEU A 192 8.68 -7.96 -9.70
C LEU A 192 7.72 -9.13 -9.96
N PHE A 193 6.45 -8.87 -10.25
CA PHE A 193 5.50 -9.92 -10.67
C PHE A 193 5.85 -10.46 -12.05
N ASP A 194 6.16 -9.60 -13.03
CA ASP A 194 6.58 -10.03 -14.36
C ASP A 194 7.87 -10.89 -14.31
N LEU A 195 8.81 -10.51 -13.44
CA LEU A 195 10.02 -11.27 -13.16
C LEU A 195 9.71 -12.63 -12.52
N ALA A 196 8.82 -12.66 -11.54
CA ALA A 196 8.39 -13.90 -10.89
C ALA A 196 7.68 -14.83 -11.88
N ASP A 197 6.77 -14.31 -12.72
CA ASP A 197 6.05 -15.07 -13.75
C ASP A 197 7.01 -15.66 -14.79
N SER A 198 7.95 -14.85 -15.28
CA SER A 198 8.98 -15.30 -16.22
C SER A 198 9.88 -16.37 -15.63
N ALA A 199 10.26 -16.22 -14.36
CA ALA A 199 11.07 -17.20 -13.63
C ALA A 199 10.30 -18.49 -13.39
N ALA A 200 9.04 -18.42 -12.96
CA ALA A 200 8.19 -19.57 -12.71
C ALA A 200 7.96 -20.40 -13.98
N LEU A 201 7.73 -19.72 -15.12
CA LEU A 201 7.59 -20.36 -16.42
C LEU A 201 8.86 -21.09 -16.85
N ALA A 202 10.03 -20.47 -16.70
CA ALA A 202 11.29 -21.04 -17.15
C ALA A 202 11.86 -22.12 -16.22
N LEU A 203 11.49 -22.08 -14.93
CA LEU A 203 11.94 -23.02 -13.92
C LEU A 203 10.97 -24.17 -13.69
N ASP A 204 9.83 -24.19 -14.38
CA ASP A 204 8.70 -25.08 -14.12
C ASP A 204 8.46 -25.23 -12.61
N GLY A 205 8.09 -24.14 -11.95
CA GLY A 205 7.94 -24.12 -10.49
C GLY A 205 7.33 -22.84 -9.97
N THR A 206 6.92 -22.86 -8.70
CA THR A 206 6.35 -21.67 -8.05
C THR A 206 7.46 -20.79 -7.50
N VAL A 207 7.47 -19.51 -7.89
CA VAL A 207 8.48 -18.53 -7.47
C VAL A 207 7.84 -17.51 -6.54
N VAL A 208 8.50 -17.24 -5.41
CA VAL A 208 8.06 -16.25 -4.42
C VAL A 208 9.23 -15.33 -4.09
N VAL A 209 9.01 -14.03 -4.20
CA VAL A 209 9.97 -12.99 -3.82
C VAL A 209 9.55 -12.42 -2.46
N VAL A 210 10.47 -12.41 -1.50
CA VAL A 210 10.24 -11.90 -0.15
C VAL A 210 11.27 -10.85 0.26
N ASP A 211 10.88 -9.92 1.13
CA ASP A 211 11.81 -8.96 1.75
C ASP A 211 12.60 -9.59 2.92
N SER A 212 13.48 -8.80 3.55
CA SER A 212 14.29 -9.24 4.70
C SER A 212 13.47 -9.56 5.96
N GLU A 213 12.23 -9.08 6.02
CA GLU A 213 11.25 -9.39 7.07
C GLU A 213 10.37 -10.59 6.71
N SER A 214 10.71 -11.30 5.62
CA SER A 214 9.96 -12.46 5.10
C SER A 214 8.57 -12.10 4.55
N ARG A 215 8.29 -10.84 4.18
CA ARG A 215 7.01 -10.48 3.57
C ARG A 215 7.03 -10.75 2.07
N VAL A 216 5.95 -11.29 1.52
CA VAL A 216 5.82 -11.56 0.08
C VAL A 216 5.66 -10.25 -0.70
N LEU A 217 6.60 -9.99 -1.62
CA LEU A 217 6.61 -8.83 -2.51
C LEU A 217 6.00 -9.15 -3.88
N ALA A 218 6.31 -10.33 -4.41
CA ALA A 218 5.76 -10.85 -5.66
C ALA A 218 5.75 -12.38 -5.61
N TYR A 219 4.89 -13.00 -6.42
CA TYR A 219 4.82 -14.44 -6.55
C TYR A 219 4.26 -14.81 -7.92
N ALA A 220 4.59 -16.02 -8.37
CA ALA A 220 4.06 -16.65 -9.57
C ALA A 220 3.87 -18.14 -9.31
N CYS A 221 2.67 -18.63 -9.57
CA CYS A 221 2.26 -19.99 -9.23
C CYS A 221 2.09 -20.87 -10.46
N THR A 222 2.49 -22.13 -10.33
CA THR A 222 2.05 -23.22 -11.21
C THR A 222 0.61 -23.63 -10.86
N PRO A 223 -0.14 -24.33 -11.75
CA PRO A 223 -1.50 -24.79 -11.47
C PRO A 223 -1.61 -25.70 -10.23
N THR A 224 -0.54 -26.43 -9.96
CA THR A 224 -0.35 -27.20 -8.73
C THR A 224 0.58 -26.43 -7.79
N VAL A 225 0.07 -26.04 -6.62
CA VAL A 225 0.83 -25.39 -5.54
C VAL A 225 0.67 -26.22 -4.28
N ASP A 226 1.75 -26.49 -3.56
CA ASP A 226 1.68 -27.18 -2.27
C ASP A 226 1.02 -26.30 -1.20
N SER A 227 0.49 -26.94 -0.16
CA SER A 227 -0.26 -26.26 0.91
C SER A 227 0.57 -25.21 1.65
N GLU A 228 1.88 -25.40 1.82
CA GLU A 228 2.72 -24.45 2.53
C GLU A 228 3.01 -23.20 1.69
N THR A 229 3.30 -23.38 0.39
CA THR A 229 3.48 -22.26 -0.54
C THR A 229 2.17 -21.48 -0.72
N ALA A 230 1.03 -22.18 -0.83
CA ALA A 230 -0.29 -21.54 -0.86
C ALA A 230 -0.54 -20.73 0.44
N HIS A 231 -0.22 -21.29 1.60
CA HIS A 231 -0.33 -20.59 2.88
C HIS A 231 0.56 -19.35 2.95
N THR A 232 1.79 -19.44 2.44
CA THR A 232 2.76 -18.33 2.38
C THR A 232 2.23 -17.16 1.55
N ILE A 233 1.65 -17.46 0.39
CA ILE A 233 1.08 -16.45 -0.52
C ILE A 233 -0.16 -15.82 0.11
N LEU A 234 -1.05 -16.62 0.71
CA LEU A 234 -2.29 -16.15 1.33
C LEU A 234 -2.03 -15.31 2.59
N THR A 235 -1.08 -15.73 3.43
CA THR A 235 -0.70 -15.00 4.66
C THR A 235 0.29 -13.85 4.40
N ARG A 236 0.82 -13.76 3.16
CA ARG A 236 1.85 -12.81 2.74
C ARG A 236 3.12 -12.82 3.58
N ASN A 237 3.42 -13.97 4.18
CA ASN A 237 4.58 -14.21 5.04
C ASN A 237 5.30 -15.46 4.56
N ALA A 238 6.63 -15.47 4.58
CA ALA A 238 7.41 -16.61 4.10
C ALA A 238 7.11 -17.89 4.90
N LEU A 239 7.42 -19.04 4.29
CA LEU A 239 7.15 -20.37 4.85
C LEU A 239 7.57 -20.50 6.34
N PRO A 240 6.78 -21.11 7.24
CA PRO A 240 7.18 -21.33 8.64
C PRO A 240 8.47 -22.14 8.80
N ALA A 241 8.69 -23.11 7.89
CA ALA A 241 9.94 -23.84 7.67
C ALA A 241 11.17 -22.92 7.48
N VAL A 242 10.95 -21.84 6.75
CA VAL A 242 11.92 -20.82 6.31
C VAL A 242 12.06 -19.77 7.44
N GLN A 243 11.00 -19.43 8.18
CA GLN A 243 11.05 -18.51 9.33
C GLN A 243 11.68 -19.11 10.60
N SER A 244 11.40 -20.38 10.90
CA SER A 244 11.76 -21.04 12.17
C SER A 244 13.25 -21.36 12.30
N ARG A 245 14.01 -21.34 11.20
CA ARG A 245 15.46 -21.44 11.19
C ARG A 245 16.01 -20.38 10.25
N ARG A 246 16.74 -19.40 10.79
CA ARG A 246 17.76 -18.66 10.03
C ARG A 246 18.85 -19.65 9.59
N VAL A 247 18.54 -20.48 8.60
CA VAL A 247 19.43 -21.53 8.10
C VAL A 247 20.74 -20.84 7.67
N PRO A 248 21.92 -21.35 8.01
CA PRO A 248 23.20 -20.80 7.55
C PRO A 248 23.25 -20.57 6.02
N ALA A 249 22.43 -21.30 5.26
CA ALA A 249 22.20 -21.14 3.83
C ALA A 249 21.76 -19.72 3.41
N TRP A 250 20.99 -18.99 4.22
CA TRP A 250 20.49 -17.64 3.89
C TRP A 250 21.58 -16.58 3.87
N ARG A 251 22.70 -16.87 4.53
CA ARG A 251 23.91 -16.02 4.53
C ARG A 251 24.91 -16.45 3.46
N ARG A 252 24.68 -17.55 2.75
CA ARG A 252 25.57 -17.96 1.65
C ARG A 252 25.31 -17.04 0.47
N ARG A 253 26.39 -16.66 -0.23
CA ARG A 253 26.28 -15.98 -1.51
C ARG A 253 25.91 -17.05 -2.55
N GLY A 254 24.66 -17.05 -3.00
CA GLY A 254 24.16 -17.90 -4.06
C GLY A 254 23.00 -18.83 -3.68
N ALA A 255 22.30 -19.32 -4.70
CA ALA A 255 21.13 -20.16 -4.58
C ALA A 255 21.48 -21.49 -3.90
N THR A 256 20.72 -21.85 -2.86
CA THR A 256 20.97 -23.03 -2.04
C THR A 256 19.69 -23.84 -1.84
N TRP A 257 19.79 -25.16 -1.98
CA TRP A 257 18.70 -26.08 -1.67
C TRP A 257 18.53 -26.25 -0.16
N VAL A 258 17.31 -26.12 0.32
CA VAL A 258 16.91 -26.23 1.72
C VAL A 258 15.75 -27.23 1.85
N ASP A 259 15.84 -28.12 2.82
CA ASP A 259 14.78 -29.10 3.08
C ASP A 259 13.67 -28.43 3.90
N ALA A 260 12.41 -28.57 3.47
CA ALA A 260 11.25 -28.03 4.17
C ALA A 260 10.77 -29.01 5.26
N PRO A 261 10.83 -28.69 6.56
CA PRO A 261 10.36 -29.57 7.63
C PRO A 261 8.89 -29.97 7.45
N GLY A 262 8.65 -31.27 7.32
CA GLY A 262 7.30 -31.83 7.18
C GLY A 262 6.87 -32.16 5.75
N THR A 263 7.69 -31.84 4.74
CA THR A 263 7.46 -32.26 3.35
C THR A 263 8.68 -32.97 2.78
N GLU A 264 8.50 -33.88 1.82
CA GLU A 264 9.62 -34.52 1.09
C GLU A 264 10.23 -33.58 0.03
N GLN A 265 9.68 -32.38 -0.17
CA GLN A 265 10.08 -31.49 -1.26
C GLN A 265 11.09 -30.43 -0.78
N ARG A 266 12.23 -30.38 -1.46
CA ARG A 266 13.28 -29.38 -1.25
C ARG A 266 12.84 -28.05 -1.87
N ARG A 267 13.29 -26.93 -1.29
CA ARG A 267 13.10 -25.57 -1.82
C ARG A 267 14.45 -24.98 -2.20
N LEU A 268 14.51 -24.23 -3.28
CA LEU A 268 15.72 -23.52 -3.68
C LEU A 268 15.57 -22.05 -3.28
N ILE A 269 16.55 -21.51 -2.55
CA ILE A 269 16.50 -20.14 -2.02
C ILE A 269 17.73 -19.37 -2.49
N ALA A 270 17.52 -18.23 -3.15
CA ALA A 270 18.56 -17.30 -3.56
C ALA A 270 18.44 -15.97 -2.78
N PRO A 271 19.53 -15.45 -2.18
CA PRO A 271 19.50 -14.19 -1.45
C PRO A 271 19.48 -12.99 -2.41
N ILE A 272 18.64 -12.00 -2.13
CA ILE A 272 18.64 -10.71 -2.81
C ILE A 272 19.59 -9.80 -2.04
N ILE A 273 20.74 -9.48 -2.64
CA ILE A 273 21.81 -8.70 -2.01
C ILE A 273 21.89 -7.33 -2.68
N VAL A 274 21.80 -6.26 -1.88
CA VAL A 274 22.05 -4.89 -2.31
C VAL A 274 23.25 -4.36 -1.53
N GLY A 275 24.39 -4.22 -2.20
CA GLY A 275 25.64 -3.90 -1.53
C GLY A 275 26.14 -5.02 -0.64
N ASP A 276 26.26 -4.74 0.66
CA ASP A 276 26.56 -5.70 1.72
C ASP A 276 25.30 -6.16 2.50
N ARG A 277 24.13 -5.62 2.17
CA ARG A 277 22.86 -5.89 2.85
C ARG A 277 22.09 -7.02 2.17
N LEU A 278 21.63 -7.98 2.96
CA LEU A 278 20.60 -8.94 2.55
C LEU A 278 19.24 -8.23 2.55
N ALA A 279 18.73 -7.91 1.37
CA ALA A 279 17.48 -7.17 1.18
C ALA A 279 16.25 -8.09 1.18
N GLY A 280 16.42 -9.36 0.84
CA GLY A 280 15.32 -10.32 0.73
C GLY A 280 15.78 -11.66 0.18
N HIS A 281 14.84 -12.48 -0.27
CA HIS A 281 15.10 -13.78 -0.89
C HIS A 281 14.14 -14.03 -2.05
N VAL A 282 14.62 -14.80 -3.03
CA VAL A 282 13.78 -15.47 -4.02
C VAL A 282 13.72 -16.94 -3.65
N ILE A 283 12.51 -17.48 -3.52
CA ILE A 283 12.24 -18.86 -3.14
C ILE A 283 11.58 -19.54 -4.33
N LEU A 284 12.14 -20.67 -4.75
CA LEU A 284 11.57 -21.57 -5.74
C LEU A 284 11.08 -22.85 -5.05
N THR A 285 9.80 -23.14 -5.25
CA THR A 285 9.24 -24.47 -5.06
C THR A 285 9.28 -25.20 -6.40
N PRO A 286 10.12 -26.24 -6.55
CA PRO A 286 10.29 -26.93 -7.83
C PRO A 286 8.99 -27.67 -8.23
N GLY A 287 8.68 -27.63 -9.51
CA GLY A 287 7.68 -28.48 -10.16
C GLY A 287 8.28 -29.80 -10.65
N VAL A 288 7.58 -30.45 -11.58
CA VAL A 288 7.93 -31.81 -12.03
C VAL A 288 9.12 -31.79 -12.99
N GLU A 289 9.22 -30.76 -13.83
CA GLU A 289 10.22 -30.60 -14.88
C GLU A 289 11.22 -29.46 -14.57
N THR A 290 11.42 -29.13 -13.29
CA THR A 290 12.39 -28.09 -12.90
C THR A 290 13.80 -28.42 -13.43
N PRO A 291 14.44 -27.52 -14.21
CA PRO A 291 15.68 -27.81 -14.89
C PRO A 291 16.91 -27.75 -13.98
N ASP A 292 17.98 -28.48 -14.34
CA ASP A 292 19.24 -28.53 -13.57
C ASP A 292 19.94 -27.16 -13.42
N PHE A 293 19.66 -26.21 -14.31
CA PHE A 293 20.22 -24.85 -14.24
C PHE A 293 19.46 -23.92 -13.27
N ALA A 294 18.43 -24.41 -12.57
CA ALA A 294 17.60 -23.63 -11.67
C ALA A 294 18.39 -22.81 -10.63
N PRO A 295 19.45 -23.32 -9.96
CA PRO A 295 20.26 -22.52 -9.04
C PRO A 295 20.85 -21.25 -9.68
N ARG A 296 21.43 -21.38 -10.87
CA ARG A 296 22.05 -20.24 -11.56
C ARG A 296 21.01 -19.22 -12.00
N MET A 297 19.89 -19.70 -12.52
CA MET A 297 18.81 -18.82 -12.96
C MET A 297 18.14 -18.11 -11.79
N LEU A 298 17.98 -18.77 -10.63
CA LEU A 298 17.44 -18.13 -9.43
C LEU A 298 18.38 -17.05 -8.87
N ASP A 299 19.70 -17.25 -8.97
CA ASP A 299 20.68 -16.20 -8.66
C ASP A 299 20.56 -14.99 -9.59
N ASP A 300 20.38 -15.22 -10.90
CA ASP A 300 20.15 -14.12 -11.86
C ASP A 300 18.82 -13.40 -11.57
N VAL A 301 17.76 -14.13 -11.20
CA VAL A 301 16.47 -13.55 -10.77
C VAL A 301 16.64 -12.71 -9.50
N ALA A 302 17.38 -13.20 -8.51
CA ALA A 302 17.66 -12.45 -7.29
C ALA A 302 18.50 -11.18 -7.57
N ALA A 303 19.46 -11.26 -8.50
CA ALA A 303 20.24 -10.11 -8.95
C ALA A 303 19.38 -9.06 -9.65
N VAL A 304 18.43 -9.47 -10.51
CA VAL A 304 17.48 -8.54 -11.14
C VAL A 304 16.53 -7.92 -10.12
N ALA A 305 16.00 -8.73 -9.19
CA ALA A 305 15.13 -8.26 -8.12
C ALA A 305 15.83 -7.25 -7.19
N ALA A 306 17.17 -7.33 -7.04
CA ALA A 306 17.94 -6.41 -6.23
C ALA A 306 17.74 -4.94 -6.67
N ALA A 307 17.54 -4.67 -7.97
CA ALA A 307 17.33 -3.31 -8.45
C ALA A 307 16.07 -2.62 -7.91
N TRP A 308 15.03 -3.39 -7.58
CA TRP A 308 13.83 -2.86 -6.94
C TRP A 308 14.15 -2.26 -5.56
N PHE A 309 14.98 -2.95 -4.80
CA PHE A 309 15.45 -2.51 -3.48
C PHE A 309 16.44 -1.34 -3.54
N ILE A 310 17.00 -1.03 -4.72
CA ILE A 310 17.88 0.14 -4.89
C ILE A 310 17.05 1.43 -5.03
N ASP A 311 15.84 1.38 -5.58
CA ASP A 311 14.92 2.53 -5.57
C ASP A 311 14.28 2.76 -4.21
N GLU A 312 14.22 1.72 -3.38
CA GLU A 312 13.63 1.75 -2.03
C GLU A 312 14.51 2.50 -0.99
N ARG A 313 15.34 3.45 -1.43
CA ARG A 313 16.26 4.27 -0.60
C ARG A 313 15.59 5.43 0.14
N ILE A 314 14.39 5.16 0.62
CA ILE A 314 13.81 5.72 1.84
C ILE A 314 13.15 4.50 2.48
N PRO A 315 13.51 4.08 3.72
CA PRO A 315 12.73 3.05 4.40
C PRO A 315 11.24 3.40 4.23
N ALA A 316 10.39 2.48 3.78
CA ALA A 316 8.97 2.78 3.57
C ALA A 316 8.33 3.45 4.81
N ASP A 317 8.88 3.15 5.99
CA ASP A 317 8.60 3.73 7.30
C ASP A 317 8.97 5.23 7.43
N ASP A 318 9.97 5.78 6.74
CA ASP A 318 10.39 7.19 6.84
C ASP A 318 9.52 8.13 5.96
N GLU A 319 9.12 7.69 4.77
CA GLU A 319 8.18 8.46 3.93
C GLU A 319 6.75 8.37 4.47
N ASP A 320 6.36 7.21 5.01
CA ASP A 320 5.09 7.11 5.75
C ASP A 320 5.17 7.95 7.02
N ALA A 321 6.28 7.94 7.77
CA ALA A 321 6.46 8.80 8.94
C ALA A 321 6.36 10.29 8.56
N LEU A 322 6.99 10.71 7.45
CA LEU A 322 6.90 12.09 6.98
C LEU A 322 5.46 12.46 6.58
N ARG A 323 4.79 11.64 5.77
CA ARG A 323 3.38 11.89 5.38
C ARG A 323 2.45 11.88 6.59
N THR A 324 2.72 11.00 7.54
CA THR A 324 2.03 10.91 8.83
C THR A 324 2.19 12.20 9.60
N GLU A 325 3.42 12.71 9.72
CA GLU A 325 3.72 13.93 10.47
C GLU A 325 3.14 15.18 9.80
N LEU A 326 3.21 15.26 8.47
CA LEU A 326 2.59 16.35 7.70
C LEU A 326 1.07 16.36 7.87
N LEU A 327 0.42 15.19 7.81
CA LEU A 327 -1.02 15.09 8.03
C LEU A 327 -1.37 15.38 9.50
N ARG A 328 -0.59 14.88 10.45
CA ARG A 328 -0.76 15.18 11.88
C ARG A 328 -0.72 16.69 12.11
N GLY A 329 0.33 17.36 11.63
CA GLY A 329 0.48 18.81 11.74
C GLY A 329 -0.63 19.62 11.04
N LEU A 330 -1.15 19.13 9.90
CA LEU A 330 -2.31 19.75 9.24
C LEU A 330 -3.57 19.68 10.12
N LEU A 331 -3.75 18.58 10.85
CA LEU A 331 -4.91 18.37 11.72
C LEU A 331 -4.77 19.05 13.09
N THR A 332 -3.55 19.22 13.62
CA THR A 332 -3.31 19.67 15.00
C THR A 332 -2.58 21.02 15.14
N GLU A 333 -1.58 21.30 14.32
CA GLU A 333 -0.54 22.33 14.58
C GLU A 333 -0.50 23.48 13.58
N SER A 334 -1.49 23.57 12.70
CA SER A 334 -1.61 24.62 11.66
C SER A 334 -0.63 24.54 10.50
N SER A 335 -0.23 23.33 10.12
CA SER A 335 0.53 23.13 8.88
C SER A 335 -0.29 23.50 7.65
N ALA A 336 0.39 24.02 6.62
CA ALA A 336 -0.23 24.42 5.37
C ALA A 336 -0.58 23.19 4.49
N LEU A 337 -1.75 23.22 3.84
CA LEU A 337 -2.22 22.14 2.95
C LEU A 337 -1.31 22.01 1.71
N GLU A 338 -0.64 23.09 1.32
CA GLU A 338 0.28 23.15 0.19
C GLU A 338 1.45 22.19 0.38
N VAL A 339 2.02 22.09 1.60
CA VAL A 339 3.19 21.24 1.88
C VAL A 339 2.87 19.77 1.65
N ILE A 340 1.72 19.31 2.16
CA ILE A 340 1.29 17.93 1.95
C ILE A 340 0.81 17.70 0.50
N THR A 341 0.24 18.71 -0.15
CA THR A 341 -0.18 18.63 -1.56
C THR A 341 1.00 18.51 -2.51
N ASP A 342 2.09 19.24 -2.27
CA ASP A 342 3.33 19.14 -3.05
C ASP A 342 3.95 17.74 -2.94
N ARG A 343 3.82 17.10 -1.76
CA ARG A 343 4.33 15.76 -1.52
C ARG A 343 3.44 14.65 -2.07
N LEU A 344 2.12 14.79 -1.91
CA LEU A 344 1.13 13.80 -2.34
C LEU A 344 0.70 13.96 -3.80
N GLY A 345 1.05 15.06 -4.45
CA GLY A 345 0.55 15.41 -5.78
C GLY A 345 -0.84 16.06 -5.73
N ARG A 346 -1.04 17.07 -6.57
CA ARG A 346 -2.30 17.82 -6.62
C ARG A 346 -3.44 16.96 -7.18
N PRO A 347 -4.59 16.84 -6.48
CA PRO A 347 -5.74 16.12 -7.00
C PRO A 347 -6.22 16.75 -8.33
N PRO A 348 -6.68 15.96 -9.31
CA PRO A 348 -7.22 16.49 -10.57
C PRO A 348 -8.41 17.43 -10.38
N THR A 349 -9.20 17.20 -9.32
CA THR A 349 -10.35 18.02 -8.93
C THR A 349 -9.96 19.26 -8.12
N GLY A 350 -8.69 19.36 -7.68
CA GLY A 350 -8.24 20.34 -6.70
C GLY A 350 -8.80 20.13 -5.30
N GLN A 351 -9.51 19.03 -5.05
CA GLN A 351 -10.20 18.77 -3.78
C GLN A 351 -9.71 17.47 -3.13
N TRP A 352 -9.72 17.50 -1.80
CA TRP A 352 -9.36 16.40 -0.92
C TRP A 352 -10.58 15.84 -0.19
N ARG A 353 -10.39 14.69 0.44
CA ARG A 353 -11.36 14.00 1.28
C ARG A 353 -10.64 13.56 2.55
N LEU A 354 -11.17 13.92 3.70
CA LEU A 354 -10.73 13.36 4.98
C LEU A 354 -11.61 12.16 5.36
N LEU A 355 -10.98 11.05 5.75
CA LEU A 355 -11.59 9.80 6.19
C LEU A 355 -11.10 9.50 7.61
N CYS A 356 -11.99 9.13 8.52
CA CYS A 356 -11.62 8.67 9.85
C CYS A 356 -12.10 7.23 10.08
N LEU A 357 -11.35 6.45 10.86
CA LEU A 357 -11.67 5.08 11.28
C LEU A 357 -11.51 4.94 12.79
N ALA A 358 -12.40 4.14 13.38
CA ALA A 358 -12.35 3.75 14.79
C ALA A 358 -12.72 2.28 14.96
N ALA A 359 -12.31 1.68 16.09
CA ALA A 359 -12.69 0.32 16.45
C ALA A 359 -14.18 0.24 16.84
N HIS A 360 -14.86 -0.83 16.42
CA HIS A 360 -16.26 -1.11 16.74
C HIS A 360 -16.39 -1.79 18.10
N ARG A 361 -17.30 -1.33 18.96
CA ARG A 361 -17.34 -1.70 20.39
C ARG A 361 -17.66 -3.16 20.70
N GLU A 362 -18.28 -3.91 19.79
CA GLU A 362 -18.52 -5.36 19.97
C GLU A 362 -17.26 -6.22 19.77
N SER A 363 -16.15 -5.64 19.31
CA SER A 363 -14.85 -6.32 19.35
C SER A 363 -14.37 -6.35 20.81
N ALA A 364 -14.50 -7.49 21.48
CA ALA A 364 -14.02 -7.67 22.85
C ALA A 364 -12.51 -7.34 22.95
N GLY A 365 -12.20 -6.21 23.62
CA GLY A 365 -10.84 -5.66 23.77
C GLY A 365 -10.77 -4.22 23.26
N GLY A 366 -10.92 -3.25 24.17
CA GLY A 366 -11.12 -1.83 23.86
C GLY A 366 -10.04 -1.17 22.99
N GLY A 367 -10.51 -0.33 22.05
CA GLY A 367 -9.69 0.56 21.21
C GLY A 367 -9.07 -0.12 19.99
N LEU A 368 -8.39 0.67 19.13
CA LEU A 368 -7.43 0.15 18.14
C LEU A 368 -6.16 -0.42 18.83
N HIS A 369 -6.34 -1.26 19.85
CA HIS A 369 -5.28 -1.97 20.55
C HIS A 369 -5.35 -3.47 20.23
N PRO A 370 -4.91 -3.88 19.03
CA PRO A 370 -4.55 -5.27 18.80
C PRO A 370 -3.32 -5.62 19.65
N THR A 371 -2.84 -6.85 19.57
CA THR A 371 -1.55 -7.32 20.10
C THR A 371 -0.32 -6.47 19.70
N MET A 372 -0.50 -5.44 18.85
CA MET A 372 0.51 -4.52 18.34
C MET A 372 0.38 -3.12 18.97
N GLY A 373 1.52 -2.45 19.19
CA GLY A 373 1.53 -1.07 19.70
C GLY A 373 1.00 -0.03 18.70
N PRO A 374 0.60 1.17 19.15
CA PRO A 374 -0.06 2.20 18.33
C PRO A 374 0.77 2.62 17.10
N ALA A 375 2.10 2.77 17.24
CA ALA A 375 2.99 3.08 16.12
C ALA A 375 3.06 1.95 15.07
N ALA A 376 2.78 0.70 15.46
CA ALA A 376 2.73 -0.42 14.52
C ALA A 376 1.39 -0.47 13.77
N VAL A 377 0.29 -0.14 14.45
CA VAL A 377 -1.04 0.05 13.83
C VAL A 377 -1.00 1.18 12.80
N GLU A 378 -0.43 2.33 13.16
CA GLU A 378 -0.31 3.49 12.27
C GLU A 378 0.46 3.15 10.98
N ARG A 379 1.62 2.48 11.11
CA ARG A 379 2.40 2.02 9.94
C ARG A 379 1.64 1.05 9.05
N VAL A 380 0.90 0.10 9.63
CA VAL A 380 0.08 -0.85 8.87
C VAL A 380 -1.02 -0.13 8.08
N LEU A 381 -1.68 0.85 8.69
CA LEU A 381 -2.72 1.65 8.05
C LEU A 381 -2.17 2.57 6.96
N ALA A 382 -1.04 3.24 7.21
CA ALA A 382 -0.34 4.07 6.22
C ALA A 382 0.05 3.25 4.99
N ARG A 383 0.69 2.10 5.18
CA ARG A 383 1.05 1.17 4.10
C ARG A 383 -0.17 0.67 3.34
N SER A 384 -1.22 0.26 4.06
CA SER A 384 -2.47 -0.24 3.45
C SER A 384 -3.15 0.82 2.59
N MET A 385 -3.12 2.07 3.05
CA MET A 385 -3.69 3.19 2.33
C MET A 385 -2.87 3.54 1.09
N ARG A 386 -1.54 3.58 1.22
CA ARG A 386 -0.61 3.83 0.11
C ARG A 386 -0.74 2.80 -1.02
N MET A 387 -0.95 1.53 -0.69
CA MET A 387 -1.19 0.46 -1.67
C MET A 387 -2.51 0.65 -2.44
N LEU A 388 -3.52 1.25 -1.81
CA LEU A 388 -4.80 1.55 -2.45
C LEU A 388 -4.74 2.85 -3.26
N ASN A 389 -4.01 3.84 -2.77
CA ASN A 389 -3.82 5.12 -3.43
C ASN A 389 -2.46 5.73 -3.06
N PRO A 390 -1.51 5.85 -4.00
CA PRO A 390 -0.18 6.38 -3.70
C PRO A 390 -0.18 7.88 -3.33
N HIS A 391 -1.24 8.63 -3.65
CA HIS A 391 -1.38 10.07 -3.39
C HIS A 391 -2.13 10.35 -2.07
N SER A 392 -1.90 9.52 -1.05
CA SER A 392 -2.61 9.58 0.22
C SER A 392 -1.66 9.66 1.41
N ALA A 393 -2.18 10.15 2.54
CA ALA A 393 -1.50 10.15 3.82
C ALA A 393 -2.43 9.60 4.91
N THR A 394 -1.86 8.97 5.92
CA THR A 394 -2.59 8.43 7.08
C THR A 394 -1.88 8.87 8.34
N THR A 395 -2.63 9.16 9.41
CA THR A 395 -2.08 9.41 10.75
C THR A 395 -3.05 8.91 11.82
N MET A 396 -2.55 8.64 13.01
CA MET A 396 -3.35 8.32 14.19
C MET A 396 -3.31 9.45 15.21
N ILE A 397 -4.48 9.93 15.63
CA ILE A 397 -4.62 10.92 16.70
C ILE A 397 -5.47 10.31 17.82
N GLY A 398 -4.79 9.85 18.88
CA GLY A 398 -5.42 9.01 19.91
C GLY A 398 -5.77 7.63 19.36
N ASP A 399 -7.04 7.26 19.46
CA ASP A 399 -7.62 5.98 19.01
C ASP A 399 -8.33 6.05 17.66
N VAL A 400 -8.22 7.19 16.96
CA VAL A 400 -8.83 7.41 15.64
C VAL A 400 -7.73 7.51 14.58
N ALA A 401 -7.84 6.67 13.56
CA ALA A 401 -7.01 6.76 12.38
C ALA A 401 -7.65 7.69 11.35
N CYS A 402 -6.88 8.63 10.83
CA CYS A 402 -7.29 9.63 9.86
C CYS A 402 -6.52 9.43 8.57
N ALA A 403 -7.18 9.57 7.42
CA ALA A 403 -6.52 9.50 6.13
C ALA A 403 -7.01 10.61 5.20
N LEU A 404 -6.07 11.23 4.51
CA LEU A 404 -6.30 12.23 3.47
C LEU A 404 -6.16 11.58 2.10
N ILE A 405 -7.20 11.68 1.27
CA ILE A 405 -7.24 11.07 -0.07
C ILE A 405 -7.76 12.09 -1.10
N PRO A 406 -7.32 12.01 -2.37
CA PRO A 406 -7.84 12.87 -3.43
C PRO A 406 -9.34 12.61 -3.67
N HIS A 407 -10.11 13.67 -3.89
CA HIS A 407 -11.53 13.54 -4.19
C HIS A 407 -11.76 12.92 -5.57
N THR A 408 -12.51 11.81 -5.59
CA THR A 408 -13.07 11.21 -6.81
C THR A 408 -14.59 11.48 -6.87
N PRO A 409 -15.10 12.07 -7.98
CA PRO A 409 -16.52 12.37 -8.13
C PRO A 409 -17.43 11.14 -8.02
N GLY A 410 -18.69 11.37 -7.65
CA GLY A 410 -19.69 10.32 -7.48
C GLY A 410 -19.38 9.38 -6.31
N SER A 411 -19.65 8.08 -6.47
CA SER A 411 -19.47 7.08 -5.40
C SER A 411 -18.03 6.61 -5.21
N GLY A 412 -17.07 7.13 -5.98
CA GLY A 412 -15.67 6.67 -5.95
C GLY A 412 -15.02 6.79 -4.57
N SER A 413 -15.19 7.93 -3.92
CA SER A 413 -14.57 8.20 -2.60
C SER A 413 -15.19 7.31 -1.50
N ARG A 414 -16.51 7.08 -1.54
CA ARG A 414 -17.21 6.21 -0.59
C ARG A 414 -16.84 4.73 -0.78
N LYS A 415 -16.80 4.25 -2.02
CA LYS A 415 -16.36 2.88 -2.35
C LYS A 415 -14.91 2.65 -1.90
N PHE A 416 -14.05 3.64 -2.13
CA PHE A 416 -12.66 3.60 -1.69
C PHE A 416 -12.55 3.52 -0.15
N ALA A 417 -13.29 4.37 0.57
CA ALA A 417 -13.35 4.35 2.02
C ALA A 417 -13.82 2.99 2.57
N GLU A 418 -14.83 2.38 1.97
CA GLU A 418 -15.31 1.05 2.35
C GLU A 418 -14.27 -0.04 2.11
N VAL A 419 -13.59 -0.03 0.95
CA VAL A 419 -12.50 -0.97 0.65
C VAL A 419 -11.36 -0.81 1.65
N PHE A 420 -10.98 0.44 1.97
CA PHE A 420 -9.94 0.69 2.96
C PHE A 420 -10.35 0.20 4.36
N ARG A 421 -11.57 0.49 4.80
CA ARG A 421 -12.11 0.01 6.08
C ARG A 421 -12.07 -1.51 6.18
N GLN A 422 -12.53 -2.23 5.16
CA GLN A 422 -12.51 -3.70 5.12
C GLN A 422 -11.09 -4.27 5.17
N ARG A 423 -10.16 -3.68 4.40
CA ARG A 423 -8.74 -4.11 4.42
C ARG A 423 -8.07 -3.82 5.76
N ALA A 424 -8.29 -2.63 6.31
CA ALA A 424 -7.79 -2.24 7.62
C ALA A 424 -8.32 -3.18 8.73
N ALA A 425 -9.62 -3.49 8.69
CA ALA A 425 -10.25 -4.43 9.61
C ALA A 425 -9.63 -5.83 9.54
N ALA A 426 -9.49 -6.38 8.33
CA ALA A 426 -8.88 -7.69 8.11
C ALA A 426 -7.41 -7.74 8.57
N THR A 427 -6.65 -6.67 8.31
CA THR A 427 -5.22 -6.62 8.64
C THR A 427 -4.97 -6.46 10.13
N LEU A 428 -5.83 -5.70 10.83
CA LEU A 428 -5.72 -5.49 12.27
C LEU A 428 -6.43 -6.58 13.10
N GLY A 429 -7.19 -7.47 12.45
CA GLY A 429 -8.02 -8.46 13.14
C GLY A 429 -9.11 -7.83 14.01
N ALA A 430 -9.60 -6.65 13.64
CA ALA A 430 -10.55 -5.87 14.42
C ALA A 430 -11.72 -5.40 13.54
N THR A 431 -12.91 -5.26 14.13
CA THR A 431 -14.03 -4.66 13.40
C THR A 431 -13.89 -3.14 13.43
N LEU A 432 -13.92 -2.49 12.27
CA LEU A 432 -13.75 -1.03 12.15
C LEU A 432 -15.00 -0.37 11.56
N VAL A 433 -15.26 0.85 12.01
CA VAL A 433 -16.20 1.79 11.38
C VAL A 433 -15.43 2.89 10.65
N ALA A 434 -16.06 3.52 9.67
CA ALA A 434 -15.44 4.63 8.95
C ALA A 434 -16.42 5.77 8.68
N CYS A 435 -15.92 7.01 8.72
CA CYS A 435 -16.69 8.19 8.33
C CYS A 435 -15.89 9.07 7.37
N LEU A 436 -16.55 9.49 6.28
CA LEU A 436 -15.96 10.31 5.22
C LEU A 436 -16.55 11.72 5.27
N ALA A 437 -15.72 12.77 5.21
CA ALA A 437 -16.17 14.18 5.31
C ALA A 437 -17.04 14.61 4.09
N PRO A 438 -17.27 15.91 3.78
CA PRO A 438 -17.53 16.39 2.40
C PRO A 438 -16.22 16.66 1.63
N PRO A 439 -16.21 16.97 0.31
CA PRO A 439 -15.00 17.43 -0.39
C PRO A 439 -14.43 18.72 0.20
N LEU A 440 -13.11 18.82 0.33
CA LEU A 440 -12.40 19.87 1.06
C LEU A 440 -11.32 20.50 0.18
N SER A 441 -11.17 21.81 0.21
CA SER A 441 -10.25 22.56 -0.64
C SER A 441 -9.20 23.36 0.15
N THR A 442 -9.42 23.58 1.44
CA THR A 442 -8.55 24.41 2.30
C THR A 442 -8.12 23.68 3.58
N ALA A 443 -7.02 24.13 4.18
CA ALA A 443 -6.54 23.60 5.46
C ALA A 443 -7.57 23.79 6.60
N ASP A 444 -8.26 24.94 6.61
CA ASP A 444 -9.26 25.26 7.63
C ASP A 444 -10.49 24.36 7.52
N GLU A 445 -10.96 24.07 6.30
CA GLU A 445 -12.04 23.09 6.07
C GLU A 445 -11.65 21.70 6.60
N ILE A 446 -10.44 21.25 6.32
CA ILE A 446 -9.93 19.95 6.79
C ILE A 446 -9.90 19.89 8.31
N ARG A 447 -9.41 20.94 8.97
CA ARG A 447 -9.32 20.99 10.43
C ARG A 447 -10.69 21.09 11.10
N ASN A 448 -11.60 21.91 10.55
CA ASN A 448 -12.95 22.08 11.08
C ASN A 448 -13.75 20.78 10.99
N GLU A 449 -13.62 20.05 9.87
CA GLU A 449 -14.32 18.78 9.68
C GLU A 449 -13.68 17.62 10.46
N TYR A 450 -12.39 17.68 10.79
CA TYR A 450 -11.72 16.66 11.58
C TYR A 450 -12.40 16.40 12.94
N GLN A 451 -12.80 17.44 13.67
CA GLN A 451 -13.48 17.28 14.96
C GLN A 451 -14.86 16.60 14.80
N SER A 452 -15.61 17.00 13.77
CA SER A 452 -16.90 16.40 13.43
C SER A 452 -16.76 14.93 13.03
N LEU A 453 -15.71 14.59 12.26
CA LEU A 453 -15.40 13.22 11.89
C LEU A 453 -15.03 12.34 13.08
N ARG A 454 -14.21 12.86 13.99
CA ARG A 454 -13.82 12.15 15.23
C ARG A 454 -15.05 11.78 16.05
N GLN A 455 -16.00 12.69 16.19
CA GLN A 455 -17.26 12.41 16.88
C GLN A 455 -18.16 11.46 16.10
N ALA A 456 -18.20 11.59 14.77
CA ALA A 456 -18.98 10.71 13.90
C ALA A 456 -18.51 9.25 14.01
N VAL A 457 -17.20 8.97 13.97
CA VAL A 457 -16.69 7.61 14.11
C VAL A 457 -16.93 7.03 15.50
N ASN A 458 -16.89 7.86 16.55
CA ASN A 458 -17.24 7.43 17.92
C ASN A 458 -18.73 7.06 18.05
N LEU A 459 -19.62 7.81 17.38
CA LEU A 459 -21.05 7.49 17.29
C LEU A 459 -21.31 6.23 16.47
N LEU A 460 -20.57 6.01 15.38
CA LEU A 460 -20.68 4.80 14.58
C LEU A 460 -20.19 3.57 15.35
N ALA A 461 -19.12 3.70 16.14
CA ALA A 461 -18.55 2.63 16.93
C ALA A 461 -19.51 2.06 17.99
N THR A 462 -20.55 2.81 18.38
CA THR A 462 -21.60 2.38 19.31
C THR A 462 -22.82 1.76 18.64
N ARG A 463 -22.91 1.75 17.30
CA ARG A 463 -24.05 1.16 16.58
C ARG A 463 -23.97 -0.37 16.59
N ALA A 464 -25.05 -1.05 16.20
CA ALA A 464 -25.05 -2.50 16.07
C ALA A 464 -24.11 -2.98 14.95
N ASN A 465 -24.13 -2.31 13.79
CA ASN A 465 -23.38 -2.74 12.61
C ASN A 465 -22.21 -1.81 12.31
N ALA A 466 -21.08 -2.41 11.92
CA ALA A 466 -19.94 -1.66 11.43
C ALA A 466 -20.17 -1.20 9.98
N THR A 467 -20.23 0.10 9.77
CA THR A 467 -20.50 0.70 8.45
C THR A 467 -19.50 1.79 8.08
N THR A 468 -19.50 2.15 6.79
CA THR A 468 -18.89 3.38 6.26
C THR A 468 -19.99 4.36 5.92
N GLU A 469 -20.00 5.52 6.57
CA GLU A 469 -20.98 6.58 6.33
C GLU A 469 -20.36 7.91 5.93
N ASP A 470 -21.13 8.71 5.19
CA ASP A 470 -20.78 10.10 4.92
C ASP A 470 -21.16 10.99 6.11
N LEU A 471 -20.30 11.95 6.43
CA LEU A 471 -20.49 12.86 7.56
C LEU A 471 -21.77 13.68 7.41
N SER A 472 -22.18 13.99 6.18
CA SER A 472 -23.44 14.68 5.88
C SER A 472 -24.65 13.98 6.49
N GLU A 473 -24.67 12.64 6.47
CA GLU A 473 -25.76 11.82 7.03
C GLU A 473 -25.72 11.79 8.57
N LEU A 474 -24.56 12.06 9.16
CA LEU A 474 -24.35 12.03 10.61
C LEU A 474 -24.38 13.41 11.26
N ARG A 475 -24.40 14.51 10.49
CA ARG A 475 -24.32 15.88 11.04
C ARG A 475 -25.31 16.16 12.19
N PRO A 476 -26.61 15.80 12.10
CA PRO A 476 -27.53 16.03 13.20
C PRO A 476 -27.10 15.28 14.47
N HIS A 477 -26.66 14.03 14.35
CA HIS A 477 -26.21 13.22 15.48
C HIS A 477 -24.89 13.73 16.07
N VAL A 478 -23.95 14.14 15.22
CA VAL A 478 -22.68 14.77 15.64
C VAL A 478 -22.94 16.05 16.42
N LEU A 479 -23.88 16.89 15.98
CA LEU A 479 -24.27 18.10 16.71
C LEU A 479 -24.79 17.79 18.11
N ILE A 480 -25.67 16.79 18.25
CA ILE A 480 -26.15 16.39 19.58
C ILE A 480 -24.99 15.85 20.44
N ALA A 481 -24.05 15.10 19.87
CA ALA A 481 -22.86 14.63 20.60
C ALA A 481 -21.93 15.80 21.03
N GLN A 482 -21.80 16.86 20.23
CA GLN A 482 -21.09 18.09 20.60
C GLN A 482 -21.75 18.77 21.79
N LEU A 483 -23.08 18.94 21.73
CA LEU A 483 -23.85 19.50 22.83
C LEU A 483 -23.73 18.63 24.08
N ALA A 484 -23.74 17.30 23.94
CA ALA A 484 -23.51 16.38 25.05
C ALA A 484 -22.13 16.54 25.68
N SER A 485 -21.08 16.76 24.88
CA SER A 485 -19.73 17.03 25.37
C SER A 485 -19.65 18.36 26.14
N ILE A 486 -20.28 19.43 25.64
CA ILE A 486 -20.37 20.72 26.33
C ILE A 486 -21.13 20.56 27.66
N ALA A 487 -22.24 19.83 27.63
CA ALA A 487 -23.06 19.54 28.80
C ALA A 487 -22.34 18.70 29.85
N ALA A 488 -21.47 17.76 29.44
CA ALA A 488 -20.62 17.02 30.37
C ALA A 488 -19.60 17.92 31.07
N ALA A 489 -19.03 18.91 30.36
CA ALA A 489 -18.13 19.91 30.94
C ALA A 489 -18.87 20.94 31.82
N HIS A 490 -20.17 21.14 31.59
CA HIS A 490 -21.01 22.06 32.35
C HIS A 490 -22.30 21.36 32.81
N PRO A 491 -22.24 20.50 33.85
CA PRO A 491 -23.39 19.69 34.28
C PRO A 491 -24.65 20.51 34.62
N ALA A 492 -24.47 21.79 35.00
CA ALA A 492 -25.57 22.73 35.23
C ALA A 492 -26.48 22.92 34.01
N LEU A 493 -25.99 22.72 32.77
CA LEU A 493 -26.82 22.81 31.56
C LEU A 493 -27.88 21.69 31.46
N LEU A 494 -27.66 20.57 32.15
CA LEU A 494 -28.61 19.46 32.25
C LEU A 494 -29.36 19.44 33.59
N SER A 495 -29.01 20.33 34.52
CA SER A 495 -29.67 20.42 35.81
C SER A 495 -31.08 21.01 35.66
N GLY A 496 -32.03 20.50 36.44
CA GLY A 496 -33.42 20.97 36.43
C GLY A 496 -34.42 19.83 36.25
N SER A 497 -35.37 20.01 35.32
CA SER A 497 -36.61 19.23 35.21
C SER A 497 -36.44 17.72 35.14
N LEU A 498 -35.37 17.22 34.52
CA LEU A 498 -35.11 15.79 34.36
C LEU A 498 -34.34 15.15 35.53
N ASP A 499 -33.80 15.94 36.47
CA ASP A 499 -33.05 15.41 37.62
C ASP A 499 -33.91 14.50 38.50
N LEU A 500 -35.21 14.79 38.58
CA LEU A 500 -36.16 13.96 39.33
C LEU A 500 -36.38 12.58 38.69
N LEU A 501 -36.32 12.50 37.36
CA LEU A 501 -36.41 11.22 36.65
C LEU A 501 -35.09 10.43 36.75
N ARG A 502 -33.94 11.13 36.78
CA ARG A 502 -32.62 10.51 36.90
C ARG A 502 -32.28 10.00 38.29
N ARG A 503 -32.84 10.62 39.33
CA ARG A 503 -32.62 10.24 40.75
C ARG A 503 -33.62 9.21 41.26
N ASP A 504 -34.62 8.85 40.47
CA ASP A 504 -35.56 7.79 40.80
C ASP A 504 -34.86 6.43 40.65
N GLU A 505 -34.50 5.79 41.77
CA GLU A 505 -33.87 4.46 41.79
C GLU A 505 -34.79 3.33 41.30
N SER A 506 -36.06 3.63 40.99
CA SER A 506 -36.98 2.68 40.38
C SER A 506 -36.88 2.68 38.85
N ASN A 507 -37.26 1.57 38.20
CA ASN A 507 -37.31 1.46 36.73
C ASN A 507 -38.26 2.49 36.06
N ARG A 508 -39.03 3.27 36.82
CA ARG A 508 -40.00 4.25 36.28
C ARG A 508 -39.33 5.46 35.64
N GLY A 509 -38.19 5.91 36.16
CA GLY A 509 -37.42 7.00 35.54
C GLY A 509 -37.02 6.65 34.10
N ALA A 510 -36.53 5.42 33.91
CA ALA A 510 -36.19 4.86 32.60
C ALA A 510 -37.40 4.82 31.66
N GLU A 511 -38.54 4.26 32.13
CA GLU A 511 -39.77 4.18 31.34
C GLU A 511 -40.33 5.56 30.89
N TYR A 512 -40.16 6.60 31.71
CA TYR A 512 -40.66 7.94 31.40
C TYR A 512 -39.83 8.65 30.34
N LEU A 513 -38.51 8.50 30.38
CA LEU A 513 -37.65 9.04 29.34
C LEU A 513 -37.77 8.22 28.04
N ASP A 514 -37.99 6.89 28.07
CA ASP A 514 -38.37 6.10 26.89
C ASP A 514 -39.68 6.62 26.27
N THR A 515 -40.63 6.99 27.11
CA THR A 515 -41.88 7.63 26.70
C THR A 515 -41.61 8.97 26.01
N LEU A 516 -40.73 9.81 26.57
CA LEU A 516 -40.35 11.09 25.96
C LEU A 516 -39.62 10.90 24.62
N LEU A 517 -38.61 10.02 24.56
CA LEU A 517 -37.87 9.71 23.33
C LEU A 517 -38.82 9.25 22.22
N SER A 518 -39.68 8.28 22.51
CA SER A 518 -40.67 7.78 21.54
C SER A 518 -41.65 8.87 21.10
N TRP A 519 -42.05 9.77 22.01
CA TRP A 519 -42.92 10.89 21.69
C TRP A 519 -42.26 11.92 20.79
N PHE A 520 -41.00 12.28 21.05
CA PHE A 520 -40.22 13.19 20.20
C PHE A 520 -39.98 12.59 18.82
N ASP A 521 -39.57 11.32 18.73
CA ASP A 521 -39.33 10.63 17.45
C ASP A 521 -40.61 10.46 16.62
N ALA A 522 -41.78 10.42 17.27
CA ALA A 522 -43.08 10.42 16.62
C ALA A 522 -43.56 11.83 16.18
N GLY A 523 -42.73 12.87 16.31
CA GLY A 523 -43.11 14.24 16.00
C GLY A 523 -44.13 14.82 16.97
N CYS A 524 -44.05 14.43 18.24
CA CYS A 524 -45.01 14.79 19.30
C CYS A 524 -46.43 14.21 19.12
N ASP A 525 -46.60 13.15 18.32
CA ASP A 525 -47.88 12.43 18.19
C ASP A 525 -47.96 11.28 19.20
N ALA A 526 -48.77 11.47 20.24
CA ALA A 526 -48.96 10.48 21.31
C ALA A 526 -49.55 9.14 20.82
N SER A 527 -50.32 9.14 19.72
CA SER A 527 -50.94 7.90 19.20
C SER A 527 -49.89 7.06 18.46
N ARG A 528 -49.06 7.70 17.64
CA ARG A 528 -47.93 7.06 16.95
C ARG A 528 -46.87 6.57 17.94
N ALA A 529 -46.53 7.37 18.95
CA ALA A 529 -45.57 7.00 19.98
C ALA A 529 -46.06 5.84 20.86
N ALA A 530 -47.35 5.84 21.24
CA ALA A 530 -47.96 4.73 21.98
C ALA A 530 -47.86 3.41 21.20
N ALA A 531 -48.13 3.45 19.88
CA ALA A 531 -47.98 2.27 19.03
C ALA A 531 -46.52 1.78 18.96
N ALA A 532 -45.54 2.69 18.89
CA ALA A 532 -44.12 2.35 18.86
C ALA A 532 -43.65 1.64 20.15
N LEU A 533 -44.14 2.06 21.32
CA LEU A 533 -43.86 1.40 22.60
C LEU A 533 -44.82 0.22 22.93
N ARG A 534 -45.74 -0.13 22.03
CA ARG A 534 -46.79 -1.15 22.26
C ARG A 534 -47.65 -0.88 23.50
N LEU A 535 -47.89 0.40 23.79
CA LEU A 535 -48.74 0.85 24.89
C LEU A 535 -50.11 1.29 24.38
N HIS A 536 -51.13 1.18 25.23
CA HIS A 536 -52.42 1.79 24.95
C HIS A 536 -52.31 3.33 25.00
N ARG A 537 -52.98 4.03 24.07
CA ARG A 537 -52.94 5.50 23.95
C ARG A 537 -53.22 6.23 25.26
N ASN A 538 -54.18 5.75 26.06
CA ASN A 538 -54.52 6.37 27.35
C ASN A 538 -53.39 6.20 28.38
N THR A 539 -52.73 5.04 28.40
CA THR A 539 -51.57 4.80 29.27
C THR A 539 -50.41 5.71 28.89
N PHE A 540 -50.18 5.89 27.59
CA PHE A 540 -49.13 6.80 27.10
C PHE A 540 -49.40 8.25 27.49
N ARG A 541 -50.63 8.73 27.29
CA ARG A 541 -51.04 10.08 27.73
C ARG A 541 -50.90 10.29 29.23
N TYR A 542 -51.33 9.30 30.02
CA TYR A 542 -51.12 9.33 31.47
C TYR A 542 -49.65 9.45 31.84
N ARG A 543 -48.74 8.75 31.14
CA ARG A 543 -47.30 8.89 31.35
C ARG A 543 -46.82 10.31 31.03
N LEU A 544 -47.23 10.91 29.92
CA LEU A 544 -46.90 12.30 29.58
C LEU A 544 -47.42 13.30 30.63
N ASP A 545 -48.68 13.21 31.04
CA ASP A 545 -49.26 14.06 32.08
C ASP A 545 -48.51 13.92 33.42
N ARG A 546 -48.04 12.69 33.71
CA ARG A 546 -47.27 12.41 34.92
C ARG A 546 -45.87 13.01 34.82
N ILE A 547 -45.24 12.97 33.66
CA ILE A 547 -43.93 13.60 33.40
C ILE A 547 -44.02 15.11 33.56
N GLU A 548 -45.04 15.77 32.99
CA GLU A 548 -45.27 17.22 33.17
C GLU A 548 -45.34 17.60 34.64
N LYS A 549 -46.10 16.83 35.44
CA LYS A 549 -46.25 17.06 36.88
C LYS A 549 -44.97 16.79 37.66
N LEU A 550 -44.27 15.69 37.38
CA LEU A 550 -43.05 15.31 38.09
C LEU A 550 -41.90 16.27 37.79
N CYS A 551 -41.73 16.64 36.52
CA CYS A 551 -40.60 17.45 36.06
C CYS A 551 -40.89 18.96 36.15
N ALA A 552 -42.12 19.34 36.53
CA ALA A 552 -42.63 20.70 36.52
C ALA A 552 -42.40 21.41 35.17
N VAL A 553 -42.75 20.71 34.08
CA VAL A 553 -42.61 21.20 32.70
C VAL A 553 -43.95 21.26 32.00
N GLN A 554 -44.04 22.13 31.00
CA GLN A 554 -45.17 22.26 30.11
C GLN A 554 -44.77 21.82 28.69
N LEU A 555 -45.15 20.61 28.28
CA LEU A 555 -44.81 20.03 26.98
C LEU A 555 -45.51 20.74 25.81
N SER A 556 -46.55 21.52 26.10
CA SER A 556 -47.19 22.40 25.12
C SER A 556 -46.41 23.69 24.83
N ASP A 557 -45.51 24.11 25.73
CA ASP A 557 -44.64 25.26 25.49
C ASP A 557 -43.47 24.85 24.58
N PRO A 558 -43.26 25.53 23.44
CA PRO A 558 -42.28 25.11 22.45
C PRO A 558 -40.83 25.23 22.96
N VAL A 559 -40.53 26.18 23.85
CA VAL A 559 -39.18 26.40 24.38
C VAL A 559 -38.84 25.33 25.42
N GLN A 560 -39.76 25.06 26.36
CA GLN A 560 -39.59 23.99 27.33
C GLN A 560 -39.52 22.62 26.65
N ARG A 561 -40.37 22.38 25.65
CA ARG A 561 -40.35 21.13 24.87
C ARG A 561 -39.03 20.92 24.14
N PHE A 562 -38.51 21.94 23.44
CA PHE A 562 -37.22 21.85 22.75
C PHE A 562 -36.07 21.61 23.73
N THR A 563 -36.07 22.32 24.86
CA THR A 563 -35.07 22.15 25.93
C THR A 563 -35.10 20.72 26.46
N LEU A 564 -36.29 20.19 26.74
CA LEU A 564 -36.47 18.82 27.22
C LEU A 564 -36.04 17.79 26.17
N GLU A 565 -36.40 17.97 24.90
CA GLU A 565 -35.97 17.09 23.81
C GLU A 565 -34.45 17.04 23.69
N MET A 566 -33.79 18.21 23.71
CA MET A 566 -32.34 18.29 23.67
C MET A 566 -31.71 17.56 24.86
N GLN A 567 -32.18 17.81 26.08
CA GLN A 567 -31.65 17.17 27.29
C GLN A 567 -31.84 15.65 27.26
N VAL A 568 -33.03 15.17 26.85
CA VAL A 568 -33.32 13.74 26.71
C VAL A 568 -32.41 13.07 25.69
N ARG A 569 -32.19 13.70 24.51
CA ARG A 569 -31.28 13.17 23.48
C ARG A 569 -29.81 13.13 23.95
N ILE A 570 -29.38 14.13 24.72
CA ILE A 570 -28.03 14.15 25.33
C ILE A 570 -27.89 13.02 26.36
N LEU A 571 -28.90 12.80 27.21
CA LEU A 571 -28.88 11.72 28.21
C LEU A 571 -28.84 10.34 27.55
N ALA A 572 -29.64 10.13 26.50
CA ALA A 572 -29.68 8.89 25.74
C ALA A 572 -28.31 8.53 25.13
N LEU A 573 -27.54 9.51 24.66
CA LEU A 573 -26.19 9.29 24.10
C LEU A 573 -25.16 8.88 25.15
N ASN A 574 -25.24 9.42 26.37
CA ASN A 574 -24.25 9.18 27.43
C ASN A 574 -24.44 7.83 28.15
N GLY A 575 -25.39 7.01 27.71
CA GLY A 575 -25.77 5.77 28.42
C GLY A 575 -26.29 6.05 29.84
N GLY A 576 -26.72 7.29 30.10
CA GLY A 576 -27.16 7.76 31.40
C GLY A 576 -28.57 7.29 31.69
N TRP A 577 -28.67 6.04 32.13
CA TRP A 577 -29.85 5.44 32.74
C TRP A 577 -29.47 4.91 34.11
#